data_AF-A0A847LNE1-F1
#
_entry.id   AF-A0A847LNE1-F1
#
_cell.length_a   1.000
_cell.length_b   1.000
_cell.length_c   1.000
_cell.angle_alpha   90.00
_cell.angle_beta   90.00
_cell.angle_gamma   90.00
#
_symmetry.space_group_name_H-M   'P 1'
#
loop_
_entity.id
_entity.type
_entity.pdbx_description
1 polymer ?
#
loop_
_entity_poly.entity_id
_entity_poly.type
_entity_poly.pdbx_seq_one_letter_code
_entity_poly.pdbx_strand_id
1 'polypeptide(L)'
;MRLVTFGLSDRMAVAPVEVAHAWPFVLGAAALASLYALAGAAFVGGTLDPAVGGHNPLEVIAHGVPLVIGPHARNFADLVADLRQAEGLAVAADPAGIERHLAGLAAGGAEARGMVARAAGVVAQHQGALARTLSLLRPFLETAGGGPRPER
;
A
#
# COMPACT_ATOMS: atom_id res chain seq x y z
N MET A 1 -12.61 -17.26 11.37
CA MET A 1 -11.60 -16.23 11.06
C MET A 1 -11.00 -16.60 9.71
N ARG A 2 -11.34 -15.88 8.63
CA ARG A 2 -10.91 -16.26 7.26
C ARG A 2 -9.65 -15.47 6.90
N LEU A 3 -8.48 -16.05 7.18
CA LEU A 3 -7.27 -15.69 6.46
C LEU A 3 -7.40 -16.33 5.08
N VAL A 4 -7.52 -15.51 4.04
CA VAL A 4 -7.68 -15.99 2.66
C VAL A 4 -6.29 -16.08 2.03
N THR A 5 -5.74 -17.30 1.98
CA THR A 5 -4.54 -17.64 1.21
C THR A 5 -4.97 -18.55 0.07
N PHE A 6 -4.71 -18.17 -1.19
CA PHE A 6 -5.05 -18.99 -2.36
C PHE A 6 -3.80 -19.65 -2.94
N GLY A 7 -3.84 -20.99 -3.04
CA GLY A 7 -3.06 -21.79 -3.97
C GLY A 7 -4.03 -22.37 -5.01
N LEU A 8 -3.72 -22.22 -6.30
CA LEU A 8 -4.54 -22.78 -7.37
C LEU A 8 -4.25 -24.27 -7.52
N SER A 9 -5.28 -25.09 -7.35
CA SER A 9 -5.46 -26.29 -8.16
C SER A 9 -6.95 -26.41 -8.45
N ASP A 10 -7.25 -26.71 -9.71
CA ASP A 10 -8.59 -26.71 -10.27
C ASP A 10 -9.58 -27.52 -9.42
N ARG A 11 -10.80 -26.95 -9.33
CA ARG A 11 -12.03 -27.49 -8.71
C ARG A 11 -12.16 -27.32 -7.19
N MET A 12 -12.80 -26.20 -6.84
CA MET A 12 -13.90 -26.10 -5.88
C MET A 12 -13.95 -27.14 -4.73
N ALA A 13 -12.98 -27.08 -3.81
CA ALA A 13 -13.10 -27.55 -2.42
C ALA A 13 -11.96 -26.92 -1.60
N VAL A 14 -12.29 -26.32 -0.44
CA VAL A 14 -11.30 -25.66 0.43
C VAL A 14 -10.72 -26.70 1.39
N ALA A 15 -9.48 -27.13 1.17
CA ALA A 15 -8.68 -27.94 2.09
C ALA A 15 -7.42 -27.15 2.52
N PRO A 16 -6.87 -27.39 3.73
CA PRO A 16 -5.70 -26.67 4.22
C PRO A 16 -4.46 -27.04 3.38
N VAL A 17 -3.80 -26.03 2.81
CA VAL A 17 -2.57 -26.20 2.04
C VAL A 17 -1.39 -25.94 2.96
N GLU A 18 -0.54 -26.95 3.14
CA GLU A 18 0.74 -26.83 3.82
C GLU A 18 1.78 -26.30 2.80
N VAL A 19 2.35 -25.13 3.07
CA VAL A 19 3.23 -24.44 2.10
C VAL A 19 4.69 -24.67 2.47
N ALA A 20 5.33 -25.59 1.76
CA ALA A 20 6.78 -25.68 1.68
C ALA A 20 7.27 -24.89 0.44
N HIS A 21 8.01 -23.82 0.70
CA HIS A 21 8.81 -23.01 -0.24
C HIS A 21 8.05 -22.04 -1.18
N ALA A 22 8.24 -20.73 -0.98
CA ALA A 22 7.59 -19.66 -1.74
C ALA A 22 8.56 -18.51 -2.11
N TRP A 23 8.71 -18.21 -3.41
CA TRP A 23 9.10 -16.90 -4.00
C TRP A 23 8.97 -16.91 -5.56
N PRO A 24 8.60 -15.82 -6.26
CA PRO A 24 7.53 -14.83 -6.04
C PRO A 24 6.44 -14.88 -7.15
N PHE A 25 5.21 -14.47 -6.84
CA PHE A 25 4.12 -14.26 -7.81
C PHE A 25 3.92 -12.75 -8.07
N VAL A 26 3.75 -12.35 -9.33
CA VAL A 26 3.42 -10.96 -9.71
C VAL A 26 1.90 -10.85 -9.91
N LEU A 27 1.22 -10.18 -8.99
CA LEU A 27 -0.20 -9.83 -9.13
C LEU A 27 -0.33 -8.45 -9.79
N GLY A 28 -1.20 -8.34 -10.79
CA GLY A 28 -1.52 -7.04 -11.41
C GLY A 28 -2.37 -6.17 -10.49
N ALA A 29 -2.28 -4.84 -10.65
CA ALA A 29 -2.93 -3.84 -9.79
C ALA A 29 -4.45 -4.05 -9.59
N ALA A 30 -5.17 -4.49 -10.62
CA ALA A 30 -6.62 -4.73 -10.54
C ALA A 30 -6.99 -5.95 -9.66
N ALA A 31 -6.19 -7.02 -9.73
CA ALA A 31 -6.36 -8.19 -8.87
C ALA A 31 -5.99 -7.85 -7.42
N LEU A 32 -4.97 -7.01 -7.22
CA LEU A 32 -4.51 -6.57 -5.91
C LEU A 32 -5.53 -5.67 -5.20
N ALA A 33 -6.13 -4.71 -5.92
CA ALA A 33 -7.19 -3.84 -5.37
C ALA A 33 -8.42 -4.62 -4.89
N SER A 34 -8.84 -5.64 -5.65
CA SER A 34 -9.97 -6.51 -5.27
C SER A 34 -9.68 -7.35 -4.01
N LEU A 35 -8.41 -7.71 -3.78
CA LEU A 35 -7.97 -8.44 -2.60
C LEU A 35 -7.91 -7.54 -1.36
N TYR A 36 -7.46 -6.29 -1.51
CA TYR A 36 -7.46 -5.34 -0.40
C TYR A 36 -8.87 -5.06 0.13
N ALA A 37 -9.87 -4.96 -0.75
CA ALA A 37 -11.26 -4.75 -0.34
C ALA A 37 -11.83 -5.87 0.58
N LEU A 38 -11.19 -7.04 0.64
CA LEU A 38 -11.59 -8.18 1.46
C LEU A 38 -10.65 -8.44 2.65
N ALA A 39 -9.55 -7.68 2.77
CA ALA A 39 -8.50 -7.93 3.75
C ALA A 39 -8.81 -7.26 5.11
N GLY A 40 -8.64 -8.00 6.21
CA GLY A 40 -8.72 -7.44 7.57
C GLY A 40 -7.48 -6.61 7.97
N ALA A 41 -6.34 -6.87 7.30
CA ALA A 41 -5.09 -6.12 7.41
C ALA A 41 -4.21 -6.47 6.20
N ALA A 42 -3.24 -5.62 5.87
CA ALA A 42 -2.33 -5.82 4.76
C ALA A 42 -0.87 -5.58 5.16
N PHE A 43 0.03 -6.32 4.50
CA PHE A 43 1.48 -6.13 4.59
C PHE A 43 2.08 -5.85 3.21
N VAL A 44 2.99 -4.88 3.11
CA VAL A 44 3.66 -4.54 1.84
C VAL A 44 5.03 -5.22 1.78
N GLY A 45 5.11 -6.41 1.20
CA GLY A 45 6.32 -7.25 1.20
C GLY A 45 7.59 -6.61 0.63
N GLY A 46 7.47 -5.76 -0.39
CA GLY A 46 8.61 -5.03 -0.98
C GLY A 46 9.34 -4.08 -0.03
N THR A 47 8.82 -3.90 1.19
CA THR A 47 9.47 -3.11 2.24
C THR A 47 10.41 -3.91 3.16
N LEU A 48 10.55 -5.22 2.94
CA LEU A 48 11.58 -6.07 3.59
C LEU A 48 12.91 -6.07 2.86
N ASP A 49 12.92 -5.71 1.59
CA ASP A 49 14.14 -5.69 0.78
C ASP A 49 14.62 -4.24 0.59
N PRO A 50 15.82 -3.88 1.10
CA PRO A 50 16.38 -2.55 0.90
C PRO A 50 16.62 -2.20 -0.58
N ALA A 51 16.81 -3.19 -1.46
CA ALA A 51 16.98 -2.98 -2.90
C ALA A 51 15.65 -2.62 -3.59
N VAL A 52 14.52 -3.15 -3.14
CA VAL A 52 13.19 -2.83 -3.69
C VAL A 52 12.72 -1.47 -3.18
N GLY A 53 12.85 -1.22 -1.88
CA GLY A 53 12.54 0.10 -1.29
C GLY A 53 11.06 0.41 -1.09
N GLY A 54 10.19 -0.60 -1.19
CA GLY A 54 8.75 -0.51 -0.93
C GLY A 54 7.85 -0.31 -2.17
N HIS A 55 6.56 -0.62 -1.98
CA HIS A 55 5.48 -0.34 -2.94
C HIS A 55 4.51 0.71 -2.39
N ASN A 56 3.62 1.20 -3.24
CA ASN A 56 2.73 2.31 -2.94
C ASN A 56 1.75 1.99 -1.79
N PRO A 57 1.89 2.61 -0.61
CA PRO A 57 0.98 2.37 0.52
C PRO A 57 -0.40 3.00 0.29
N LEU A 58 -0.54 3.94 -0.65
CA LEU A 58 -1.80 4.63 -0.93
C LEU A 58 -2.90 3.68 -1.39
N GLU A 59 -2.56 2.61 -2.10
CA GLU A 59 -3.55 1.62 -2.54
C GLU A 59 -4.21 0.94 -1.33
N VAL A 60 -3.41 0.50 -0.35
CA VAL A 60 -3.92 -0.12 0.88
C VAL A 60 -4.80 0.85 1.67
N ILE A 61 -4.34 2.10 1.83
CA ILE A 61 -5.03 3.12 2.61
C ILE A 61 -6.35 3.52 1.94
N ALA A 62 -6.38 3.64 0.61
CA ALA A 62 -7.59 3.96 -0.14
C ALA A 62 -8.69 2.92 0.03
N HIS A 63 -8.32 1.66 0.29
CA HIS A 63 -9.25 0.57 0.58
C HIS A 63 -9.65 0.45 2.06
N GLY A 64 -9.19 1.35 2.93
CA GLY A 64 -9.54 1.35 4.36
C GLY A 64 -8.96 0.16 5.13
N VAL A 65 -7.84 -0.39 4.65
CA VAL A 65 -7.21 -1.58 5.24
C VAL A 65 -6.07 -1.16 6.18
N PRO A 66 -6.01 -1.68 7.42
CA PRO A 66 -4.88 -1.47 8.30
C PRO A 66 -3.57 -1.93 7.65
N LEU A 67 -2.54 -1.09 7.71
CA LEU A 67 -1.29 -1.28 6.97
C LEU A 67 -0.11 -1.60 7.90
N VAL A 68 0.58 -2.70 7.59
CA VAL A 68 1.88 -3.06 8.15
C VAL A 68 2.94 -2.94 7.05
N ILE A 69 4.11 -2.39 7.37
CA ILE A 69 5.26 -2.33 6.48
C ILE A 69 6.52 -2.87 7.18
N GLY A 70 7.48 -3.27 6.36
CA GLY A 70 8.87 -3.53 6.72
C GLY A 70 9.69 -2.25 6.92
N PRO A 71 10.97 -2.37 7.29
CA PRO A 71 11.81 -1.24 7.63
C PRO A 71 12.23 -0.39 6.41
N HIS A 72 12.12 -0.91 5.19
CA HIS A 72 12.64 -0.26 3.99
C HIS A 72 11.52 0.33 3.12
N ALA A 73 11.26 1.62 3.25
CA ALA A 73 10.22 2.32 2.47
C ALA A 73 10.74 3.59 1.77
N ARG A 74 11.99 3.57 1.29
CA ARG A 74 12.66 4.74 0.70
C ARG A 74 11.89 5.36 -0.47
N ASN A 75 11.16 4.56 -1.25
CA ASN A 75 10.40 5.04 -2.41
C ASN A 75 9.21 5.93 -1.99
N PHE A 76 8.78 5.84 -0.73
CA PHE A 76 7.66 6.56 -0.14
C PHE A 76 8.06 7.17 1.22
N ALA A 77 9.32 7.58 1.37
CA ALA A 77 9.89 7.96 2.66
C ALA A 77 9.10 9.06 3.37
N ASP A 78 8.75 10.13 2.64
CA ASP A 78 8.01 11.28 3.19
C ASP A 78 6.62 10.85 3.68
N LEU A 79 5.86 10.16 2.81
CA LEU A 79 4.53 9.66 3.15
C LEU A 79 4.58 8.68 4.33
N VAL A 80 5.57 7.78 4.38
CA VAL A 80 5.73 6.83 5.48
C VAL A 80 6.15 7.52 6.78
N ALA A 81 6.94 8.60 6.72
CA ALA A 81 7.26 9.40 7.88
C ALA A 81 6.00 10.05 8.47
N ASP A 82 5.16 10.67 7.64
CA ASP A 82 3.90 11.26 8.07
C ASP A 82 2.94 10.21 8.66
N LEU A 83 2.82 9.07 7.99
CA LEU A 83 1.98 7.95 8.47
C LEU A 83 2.49 7.39 9.79
N ARG A 84 3.81 7.29 10.00
CA ARG A 84 4.38 6.86 11.29
C ARG A 84 4.08 7.86 12.40
N GLN A 85 4.25 9.15 12.12
CA GLN A 85 3.97 10.21 13.09
C GLN A 85 2.50 10.22 13.50
N ALA A 86 1.59 9.94 12.57
CA ALA A 86 0.16 9.85 12.84
C ALA A 86 -0.29 8.47 13.36
N GLU A 87 0.62 7.53 13.62
CA GLU A 87 0.28 6.14 13.96
C GLU A 87 -0.70 5.50 12.94
N GLY A 88 -0.61 5.89 11.67
CA GLY A 88 -1.44 5.41 10.56
C GLY A 88 -0.94 4.11 9.91
N LEU A 89 0.21 3.58 10.37
CA LEU A 89 0.72 2.28 9.97
C LEU A 89 1.53 1.64 11.10
N ALA A 90 1.76 0.32 11.01
CA ALA A 90 2.71 -0.39 11.86
C ALA A 90 3.98 -0.76 11.08
N VAL A 91 5.11 -0.87 11.79
CA VAL A 91 6.40 -1.28 11.22
C VAL A 91 6.88 -2.54 11.92
N ALA A 92 7.23 -3.56 11.14
CA ALA A 92 7.78 -4.80 11.64
C ALA A 92 9.05 -5.19 10.88
N ALA A 93 10.13 -5.51 11.61
CA ALA A 93 11.42 -5.87 11.03
C ALA A 93 11.63 -7.39 10.90
N ASP A 94 10.78 -8.19 11.53
CA ASP A 94 10.90 -9.65 11.57
C ASP A 94 9.54 -10.34 11.36
N PRO A 95 9.53 -11.62 10.97
CA PRO A 95 8.30 -12.37 10.72
C PRO A 95 7.34 -12.42 11.91
N ALA A 96 7.85 -12.53 13.14
CA ALA A 96 7.01 -12.61 14.33
C ALA A 96 6.30 -11.27 14.61
N GLY A 97 6.96 -10.14 14.35
CA GLY A 97 6.36 -8.82 14.41
C GLY A 97 5.25 -8.65 13.37
N ILE A 98 5.50 -9.09 12.13
CA ILE A 98 4.51 -9.02 11.05
C ILE A 98 3.26 -9.82 11.45
N GLU A 99 3.45 -11.07 11.90
CA GLU A 99 2.35 -11.94 12.32
C GLU A 99 1.52 -11.32 13.45
N ARG A 100 2.17 -10.82 14.52
CA ARG A 100 1.49 -10.18 15.65
C ARG A 100 0.64 -8.99 15.20
N HIS A 101 1.21 -8.10 14.38
CA HIS A 101 0.49 -6.92 13.91
C HIS A 101 -0.70 -7.30 13.01
N LEU A 102 -0.49 -8.22 12.06
CA LEU A 102 -1.56 -8.66 11.17
C LEU A 102 -2.69 -9.34 11.95
N ALA A 103 -2.37 -10.23 12.89
CA ALA A 103 -3.38 -10.90 13.71
C ALA A 103 -4.19 -9.91 14.57
N GLY A 104 -3.50 -8.96 15.22
CA GLY A 104 -4.16 -7.95 16.05
C GLY A 104 -5.04 -6.99 15.25
N LEU A 105 -4.58 -6.55 14.07
CA LEU A 105 -5.32 -5.62 13.23
C LEU A 105 -6.48 -6.30 12.49
N ALA A 106 -6.28 -7.53 11.99
CA ALA A 106 -7.32 -8.28 11.29
C ALA A 106 -8.52 -8.64 12.18
N ALA A 107 -8.37 -8.58 13.51
CA ALA A 107 -9.49 -8.70 14.44
C ALA A 107 -10.47 -7.52 14.37
N GLY A 108 -10.14 -6.42 13.66
CA GLY A 108 -11.03 -5.29 13.44
C GLY A 108 -11.37 -4.53 14.73
N GLY A 109 -10.43 -4.47 15.68
CA GLY A 109 -10.61 -3.77 16.95
C GLY A 109 -10.67 -2.24 16.79
N ALA A 110 -10.80 -1.53 17.92
CA ALA A 110 -10.78 -0.07 17.94
C ALA A 110 -9.47 0.49 17.36
N GLU A 111 -8.34 -0.17 17.64
CA GLU A 111 -7.03 0.24 17.13
C GLU A 111 -6.94 0.14 15.60
N ALA A 112 -7.42 -0.96 15.01
CA ALA A 112 -7.44 -1.12 13.56
C ALA A 112 -8.24 -0.01 12.86
N ARG A 113 -9.42 0.34 13.41
CA ARG A 113 -10.23 1.46 12.90
C ARG A 113 -9.55 2.81 13.10
N GLY A 114 -8.92 3.02 14.25
CA GLY A 114 -8.17 4.24 14.55
C GLY A 114 -7.01 4.44 13.57
N MET A 115 -6.22 3.39 13.32
CA MET A 115 -5.12 3.38 12.36
C MET A 115 -5.59 3.79 10.96
N VAL A 116 -6.67 3.16 10.48
CA VAL A 116 -7.25 3.48 9.16
C VAL A 116 -7.70 4.94 9.07
N ALA A 117 -8.38 5.45 10.11
CA ALA A 117 -8.83 6.83 10.13
C ALA A 117 -7.66 7.83 10.12
N ARG A 118 -6.59 7.56 10.89
CA ARG A 118 -5.38 8.40 10.91
C ARG A 118 -4.66 8.37 9.58
N ALA A 119 -4.51 7.19 8.97
CA ALA A 119 -3.90 7.03 7.66
C ALA A 119 -4.67 7.79 6.56
N ALA A 120 -6.01 7.69 6.55
CA ALA A 120 -6.85 8.44 5.64
C ALA A 120 -6.71 9.96 5.84
N GLY A 121 -6.58 10.41 7.09
CA GLY A 121 -6.31 11.82 7.43
C GLY A 121 -5.00 12.33 6.84
N VAL A 122 -3.91 11.55 6.94
CA VAL A 122 -2.63 11.89 6.31
C VAL A 122 -2.78 12.00 4.80
N VAL A 123 -3.39 11.00 4.14
CA VAL A 123 -3.58 11.02 2.69
C VAL A 123 -4.43 12.21 2.24
N ALA A 124 -5.45 12.61 3.02
CA ALA A 124 -6.28 13.77 2.72
C ALA A 124 -5.47 15.08 2.69
N GLN A 125 -4.44 15.23 3.55
CA GLN A 125 -3.56 16.41 3.57
C GLN A 125 -2.71 16.51 2.29
N HIS A 126 -2.39 15.38 1.68
CA HIS A 126 -1.59 15.30 0.45
C HIS A 126 -2.42 15.48 -0.84
N GLN A 127 -3.75 15.60 -0.74
CA GLN A 127 -4.60 15.86 -1.91
C GLN A 127 -4.32 17.24 -2.55
N GLY A 128 -4.64 17.36 -3.83
CA GLY A 128 -4.47 18.59 -4.60
C GLY A 128 -3.04 18.87 -5.07
N ALA A 129 -2.08 17.98 -4.81
CA ALA A 129 -0.70 18.12 -5.26
C ALA A 129 -0.60 18.33 -6.79
N LEU A 130 -1.31 17.53 -7.58
CA LEU A 130 -1.37 17.69 -9.04
C LEU A 130 -1.87 19.08 -9.45
N ALA A 131 -2.96 19.54 -8.86
CA ALA A 131 -3.53 20.85 -9.17
C ALA A 131 -2.52 21.97 -8.83
N ARG A 132 -1.88 21.91 -7.65
CA ARG A 132 -0.82 22.86 -7.24
C ARG A 132 0.36 22.84 -8.21
N THR A 133 0.84 21.66 -8.59
CA THR A 133 1.93 21.51 -9.56
C THR A 133 1.54 22.10 -10.92
N LEU A 134 0.34 21.82 -11.42
CA LEU A 134 -0.14 22.38 -12.68
C LEU A 134 -0.33 23.91 -12.62
N SER A 135 -0.73 24.46 -11.48
CA SER A 135 -0.77 25.92 -11.28
C SER A 135 0.63 26.54 -11.34
N LEU A 136 1.63 25.92 -10.71
CA LEU A 136 3.02 26.39 -10.75
C LEU A 136 3.66 26.27 -12.14
N LEU A 137 3.31 25.21 -12.89
CA LEU A 137 3.82 24.99 -14.24
C LEU A 137 3.09 25.81 -15.31
N ARG A 138 1.89 26.34 -15.00
CA ARG A 138 1.03 27.09 -15.94
C ARG A 138 1.80 28.15 -16.76
N PRO A 139 2.62 29.04 -16.15
CA PRO A 139 3.30 30.10 -16.90
C PRO A 139 4.33 29.55 -17.90
N PHE A 140 4.97 28.42 -17.59
CA PHE A 140 5.97 27.79 -18.46
C PHE A 140 5.32 27.04 -19.63
N LEU A 141 4.16 26.42 -19.39
CA LEU A 141 3.41 25.70 -20.43
C LEU A 141 2.79 26.66 -21.45
N GLU A 142 2.33 27.83 -21.01
CA GLU A 142 1.80 28.88 -21.89
C GLU A 142 2.90 29.50 -22.76
N THR A 143 4.13 29.58 -22.25
CA THR A 143 5.29 30.06 -23.01
C THR A 143 5.78 29.04 -24.04
N ALA A 144 5.69 27.74 -23.74
CA ALA A 144 6.10 26.65 -24.65
C ALA A 144 5.10 26.34 -25.77
N GLY A 145 3.82 26.71 -25.61
CA GLY A 145 2.75 26.46 -26.59
C GLY A 145 2.81 27.32 -27.86
N GLY A 146 3.72 28.30 -27.94
CA GLY A 146 3.91 29.18 -29.10
C GLY A 146 5.02 28.76 -30.08
N GLY A 147 5.76 27.69 -29.80
CA GLY A 147 6.83 27.21 -30.69
C GLY A 147 6.29 26.37 -31.85
N PRO A 148 6.88 26.46 -33.06
CA PRO A 148 6.42 25.68 -34.22
C PRO A 148 6.46 24.18 -33.91
N ARG A 149 5.37 23.47 -34.23
CA ARG A 149 5.35 22.01 -34.21
C ARG A 149 6.40 21.48 -35.19
N PRO A 150 7.25 20.51 -34.81
CA PRO A 150 8.10 19.84 -35.78
C PRO A 150 7.20 19.13 -36.81
N GLU A 151 7.32 19.55 -38.07
CA GLU A 151 6.70 18.86 -39.19
C GLU A 151 7.23 17.42 -39.23
N ARG A 152 6.31 16.44 -39.25
CA ARG A 152 6.63 15.04 -39.52
C ARG A 152 6.42 14.75 -40.99
#